data_AF-A0A962QDQ8-F1
#
_entry.id   AF-A0A962QDQ8-F1
#
_cell.length_a   1.000
_cell.length_b   1.000
_cell.length_c   1.000
_cell.angle_alpha   90.00
_cell.angle_beta   90.00
_cell.angle_gamma   90.00
#
_symmetry.space_group_name_H-M   'P 1'
#
loop_
_entity.id
_entity.type
_entity.pdbx_description
1 polymer ?
#
loop_
_entity_poly.entity_id
_entity_poly.type
_entity_poly.pdbx_seq_one_letter_code
_entity_poly.pdbx_strand_id
1 'polypeptide(L)' 'MSGNTAEYPDQPTGLPAENAAQQALADPEAFWSAQGRRLDWFKPFTHVRDVSYDSADVHIRWFHDGILNAAYNCLDRHL' A
#
# COMPACT_ATOMS: atom_id res chain seq x y z
N MET A 1 -27.99 -22.58 -30.49
CA MET A 1 -26.62 -22.25 -30.91
C MET A 1 -25.80 -22.13 -29.63
N SER A 2 -24.94 -23.12 -29.38
CA SER A 2 -24.11 -23.21 -28.19
C SER A 2 -22.99 -22.17 -28.28
N GLY A 3 -23.02 -21.16 -27.41
CA GLY A 3 -21.98 -20.14 -27.31
C GLY A 3 -20.83 -20.67 -26.47
N ASN A 4 -19.70 -20.87 -27.13
CA ASN A 4 -18.44 -21.41 -26.62
C ASN A 4 -17.96 -20.73 -25.33
N THR A 5 -17.90 -21.48 -24.22
CA THR A 5 -17.11 -21.12 -23.05
C THR A 5 -15.64 -21.34 -23.43
N ALA A 6 -14.95 -20.28 -23.83
CA ALA A 6 -13.50 -20.33 -23.97
C ALA A 6 -12.91 -20.50 -22.56
N GLU A 7 -12.72 -21.76 -22.14
CA GLU A 7 -11.85 -22.10 -21.03
C GLU A 7 -10.45 -21.60 -21.37
N TYR A 8 -9.94 -20.65 -20.59
CA TYR A 8 -8.57 -20.21 -20.67
C TYR A 8 -7.71 -21.23 -19.89
N PRO A 9 -6.79 -21.96 -20.54
CA PRO A 9 -6.02 -22.99 -19.86
C PRO A 9 -4.97 -22.35 -18.93
N ASP A 10 -4.96 -22.76 -17.66
CA ASP A 10 -3.96 -22.46 -16.62
C ASP A 10 -3.52 -20.99 -16.51
N GLN A 11 -4.36 -20.16 -15.90
CA GLN A 11 -3.88 -18.92 -15.28
C GLN A 11 -2.94 -19.29 -14.12
N PRO A 12 -1.67 -18.83 -14.09
CA PRO A 12 -0.81 -19.07 -12.94
C PRO A 12 -1.50 -18.47 -11.71
N THR A 13 -1.65 -19.25 -10.64
CA THR A 13 -2.25 -18.80 -9.39
C THR A 13 -1.64 -17.48 -8.93
N GLY A 14 -2.40 -16.40 -9.05
CA GLY A 14 -2.11 -15.07 -8.56
C GLY A 14 -1.02 -14.35 -9.36
N LEU A 15 -1.41 -13.44 -10.27
CA LEU A 15 -0.46 -12.47 -10.81
C LEU A 15 0.16 -11.66 -9.64
N PRO A 16 1.41 -11.17 -9.74
CA PRO A 16 2.08 -10.48 -8.62
C PRO A 16 1.25 -9.34 -7.99
N ALA A 17 0.46 -8.63 -8.80
CA ALA A 17 -0.46 -7.60 -8.35
C ALA A 17 -1.64 -8.16 -7.53
N GLU A 18 -2.17 -9.33 -7.89
CA GLU A 18 -3.26 -10.00 -7.18
C GLU A 18 -2.82 -10.44 -5.79
N ASN A 19 -1.60 -10.98 -5.68
CA ASN A 19 -1.01 -11.37 -4.39
C ASN A 19 -0.80 -10.16 -3.47
N ALA A 20 -0.32 -9.03 -4.01
CA ALA A 20 -0.16 -7.80 -3.22
C ALA A 20 -1.50 -7.22 -2.75
N ALA A 21 -2.54 -7.27 -3.59
CA ALA A 21 -3.88 -6.84 -3.21
C ALA A 21 -4.46 -7.71 -2.08
N GLN A 22 -4.30 -9.03 -2.18
CA GLN A 22 -4.72 -9.96 -1.13
C GLN A 22 -4.01 -9.68 0.20
N GLN A 23 -2.70 -9.41 0.17
CA GLN A 23 -1.92 -9.06 1.37
C GLN A 23 -2.38 -7.73 1.99
N ALA A 24 -2.60 -6.71 1.15
CA ALA A 24 -3.07 -5.41 1.61
C ALA A 24 -4.48 -5.45 2.22
N LEU A 25 -5.32 -6.40 1.80
CA LEU A 25 -6.64 -6.65 2.39
C LEU A 25 -6.57 -7.47 3.67
N ALA A 26 -5.68 -8.47 3.72
CA ALA A 26 -5.54 -9.38 4.87
C ALA A 26 -4.94 -8.68 6.09
N ASP A 27 -3.88 -7.90 5.91
CA ASP A 27 -3.27 -7.09 6.97
C ASP A 27 -2.78 -5.74 6.37
N PRO A 28 -3.68 -4.75 6.30
CA PRO A 28 -3.35 -3.45 5.71
C PRO A 28 -2.20 -2.75 6.45
N GLU A 29 -2.14 -2.88 7.77
CA GLU A 29 -1.17 -2.14 8.59
C GLU A 29 0.23 -2.72 8.42
N ALA A 30 0.39 -4.05 8.46
CA ALA A 30 1.67 -4.69 8.19
C ALA A 30 2.11 -4.43 6.73
N PHE A 31 1.19 -4.55 5.77
CA PHE A 31 1.48 -4.28 4.36
C PHE A 31 2.00 -2.86 4.14
N TRP A 32 1.25 -1.85 4.59
CA TRP A 32 1.62 -0.45 4.39
C TRP A 32 2.82 -0.02 5.24
N SER A 33 3.05 -0.64 6.41
CA SER A 33 4.30 -0.47 7.17
C SER A 33 5.51 -0.91 6.35
N ALA A 34 5.44 -2.08 5.71
CA ALA A 34 6.51 -2.57 4.84
C ALA A 34 6.71 -1.67 3.61
N GLN A 35 5.63 -1.24 2.96
CA GLN A 35 5.72 -0.34 1.80
C GLN A 35 6.26 1.05 2.17
N GLY A 36 5.82 1.62 3.30
CA GLY A 36 6.24 2.95 3.76
C GLY A 36 7.73 3.03 4.12
N ARG A 37 8.34 1.92 4.52
CA ARG A 37 9.79 1.81 4.80
C ARG A 37 10.68 1.87 3.56
N ARG A 38 10.12 1.92 2.36
CA ARG A 38 10.87 2.12 1.09
C ARG A 38 11.31 3.57 0.88
N LEU A 39 10.72 4.50 1.62
CA LEU A 39 11.11 5.89 1.66
C LEU A 39 12.07 6.12 2.84
N ASP A 40 12.93 7.11 2.69
CA ASP A 40 13.84 7.57 3.72
C ASP A 40 13.15 8.61 4.59
N TRP A 41 13.15 8.34 5.88
CA TRP A 41 12.52 9.15 6.92
C TRP A 41 13.60 9.74 7.82
N PHE A 42 13.56 11.06 8.04
CA PHE A 42 14.39 11.72 9.06
C PHE A 42 13.92 11.38 10.47
N LYS A 43 12.60 11.27 10.64
CA LYS A 43 11.97 10.67 11.82
C LYS A 43 11.10 9.51 11.36
N PRO A 44 11.43 8.25 11.69
CA PRO A 44 10.59 7.11 11.36
C PRO A 44 9.17 7.28 11.94
N PHE A 45 8.16 6.91 11.16
CA PHE A 45 6.78 6.84 11.66
C PHE A 45 6.62 5.66 12.62
N THR A 46 5.69 5.76 13.57
CA THR A 46 5.25 4.64 14.41
C THR A 46 3.78 4.28 14.18
N HIS A 47 3.00 5.19 13.57
CA HIS A 47 1.59 4.98 13.25
C HIS A 47 1.40 4.92 11.73
N VAL A 48 0.96 3.78 11.19
CA VAL A 48 0.76 3.62 9.74
C VAL A 48 -0.44 4.43 9.27
N ARG A 49 -1.60 4.29 9.93
CA ARG A 49 -2.81 5.02 9.61
C ARG A 49 -3.67 5.27 10.84
N ASP A 50 -4.39 6.38 10.80
CA ASP A 50 -5.48 6.71 11.71
C ASP A 50 -6.59 7.33 10.85
N VAL A 51 -7.63 6.56 10.59
CA VAL A 51 -8.65 6.86 9.58
C VAL A 51 -10.02 6.61 10.16
N SER A 52 -10.85 7.64 10.12
CA SER A 52 -12.26 7.57 10.41
C SER A 52 -13.05 8.21 9.28
N TYR A 53 -14.08 7.47 8.83
CA TYR A 53 -15.08 7.94 7.89
C TYR A 53 -16.40 8.29 8.60
N ASP A 54 -16.43 8.24 9.94
CA ASP A 54 -17.60 8.63 10.71
C ASP A 54 -17.86 10.12 10.53
N SER A 55 -19.12 10.47 10.26
CA SER A 55 -19.55 11.86 10.04
C SER A 55 -19.22 12.83 11.19
N ALA A 56 -19.13 12.33 12.43
CA ALA A 56 -18.84 13.14 13.61
C ALA A 56 -17.32 13.35 13.83
N ASP A 57 -16.47 12.53 13.22
CA ASP A 57 -15.01 12.57 13.36
C ASP A 57 -14.35 12.11 12.05
N VAL A 58 -14.56 12.86 10.97
CA VAL A 58 -13.96 12.55 9.67
C VAL A 58 -12.50 12.97 9.66
N HIS A 59 -11.59 12.00 9.58
CA HIS A 59 -10.16 12.27 9.43
C HIS A 59 -9.43 11.16 8.69
N ILE A 60 -8.38 11.53 7.97
CA ILE A 60 -7.52 10.60 7.23
C ILE A 60 -6.08 11.00 7.48
N ARG A 61 -5.36 10.20 8.28
CA ARG A 61 -3.96 10.42 8.63
C ARG A 61 -3.15 9.19 8.29
N TRP A 62 -2.05 9.37 7.56
CA TRP A 62 -1.11 8.32 7.19
C TRP A 62 0.29 8.72 7.63
N PHE A 63 1.02 7.81 8.28
CA PHE A 63 2.40 8.02 8.73
C PHE A 63 2.61 9.34 9.50
N HIS A 64 1.58 9.77 10.23
CA HIS A 64 1.38 11.17 10.63
C HIS A 64 2.36 11.69 11.69
N ASP A 65 3.11 10.79 12.31
CA ASP A 65 4.15 11.10 13.28
C ASP A 65 5.57 11.02 12.69
N GLY A 66 5.69 10.63 11.43
CA GLY A 66 6.94 10.57 10.67
C GLY A 66 7.28 11.89 10.00
N ILE A 67 8.57 12.10 9.73
CA ILE A 67 9.08 13.28 9.03
C ILE A 67 9.99 12.81 7.89
N LEU A 68 9.69 13.25 6.67
CA LEU A 68 10.50 13.00 5.48
C LEU A 68 10.65 14.28 4.66
N ASN A 69 11.57 14.26 3.69
CA ASN A 69 11.66 15.28 2.66
C ASN A 69 11.50 14.62 1.28
N ALA A 70 10.60 15.17 0.47
CA ALA A 70 10.31 14.64 -0.86
C ALA A 70 11.48 14.83 -1.83
N ALA A 71 12.12 16.01 -1.83
CA ALA A 71 13.29 16.28 -2.68
C ALA A 71 14.43 15.31 -2.34
N TYR A 72 14.71 15.08 -1.05
CA TYR A 72 15.73 14.12 -0.62
C TYR A 72 15.48 12.70 -1.15
N ASN A 73 14.24 12.22 -1.05
CA ASN A 73 13.85 10.89 -1.52
C ASN A 73 13.87 10.75 -3.06
N CYS A 74 13.74 11.85 -3.79
CA CYS A 74 13.67 11.85 -5.24
C CYS A 74 15.00 12.21 -5.92
N LEU A 75 15.87 12.95 -5.24
CA LEU A 75 17.09 13.52 -5.81
C LEU A 75 18.30 13.09 -4.98
N ASP A 76 18.42 13.62 -3.76
CA ASP A 76 19.66 13.58 -2.96
C ASP A 76 20.13 12.16 -2.66
N ARG A 77 19.22 11.21 -2.39
CA ARG A 77 19.60 9.83 -2.08
C ARG A 77 20.11 9.01 -3.28
N HIS A 78 19.94 9.53 -4.50
CA HIS A 78 20.32 8.84 -5.75
C HIS A 78 21.52 9.48 -6.44
N LEU A 79 22.12 10.51 -5.83
CA LEU A 79 23.40 11.10 -6.26
C LEU A 79 24.58 10.25 -5.78
#